data_AF-A0A3S4IWV0-F1
#
_entry.id   AF-A0A3S4IWV0-F1
#
_cell.length_a   1.000
_cell.length_b   1.000
_cell.length_c   1.000
_cell.angle_alpha   90.00
_cell.angle_beta   90.00
_cell.angle_gamma   90.00
#
_symmetry.space_group_name_H-M   'P 1'
#
loop_
_entity.id
_entity.type
_entity.pdbx_description
1 polymer ?
#
loop_
_entity_poly.entity_id
_entity_poly.type
_entity_poly.pdbx_seq_one_letter_code
_entity_poly.pdbx_strand_id
1 'polypeptide(L)' 'MNDIAHTLYTVVQYVLGFGPTVLLPLVLFFLALFFKVKPAKALRSSLIVGIGFVGIYAIFDILTSNVGPAAQAMV' A
#
# COMPACT_ATOMS: atom_id res chain seq x y z
N MET A 1 -27.44 -8.17 14.13
CA MET A 1 -27.09 -8.38 12.70
C MET A 1 -26.46 -7.15 12.04
N ASN A 2 -26.56 -5.95 12.62
CA ASN A 2 -25.93 -4.73 12.10
C ASN A 2 -24.45 -4.57 12.56
N ASP A 3 -24.07 -5.15 13.69
CA ASP A 3 -22.72 -4.96 14.27
C ASP A 3 -21.60 -5.62 13.46
N ILE A 4 -21.86 -6.81 12.89
CA ILE A 4 -20.88 -7.51 12.05
C ILE A 4 -20.65 -6.75 10.74
N ALA A 5 -21.70 -6.16 10.16
CA ALA A 5 -21.61 -5.35 8.95
C ALA A 5 -20.80 -4.05 9.19
N HIS A 6 -21.06 -3.36 10.31
CA HIS A 6 -20.28 -2.17 10.71
C HIS A 6 -18.82 -2.51 11.03
N THR A 7 -18.58 -3.65 11.69
CA THR A 7 -17.21 -4.12 11.97
C THR A 7 -16.46 -4.45 10.68
N LEU A 8 -17.10 -5.15 9.74
CA LEU A 8 -16.52 -5.43 8.42
C LEU A 8 -16.25 -4.16 7.62
N TYR A 9 -17.20 -3.22 7.58
CA TYR A 9 -17.03 -1.95 6.90
C TYR A 9 -15.85 -1.15 7.47
N THR A 10 -15.72 -1.10 8.79
CA THR A 10 -14.61 -0.41 9.48
C THR A 10 -13.27 -1.08 9.19
N VAL A 11 -13.21 -2.42 9.19
CA VAL A 11 -11.97 -3.16 8.88
C VAL A 11 -11.57 -2.97 7.41
N VAL A 12 -12.52 -3.01 6.47
CA VAL A 12 -12.23 -2.77 5.05
C VAL A 12 -11.78 -1.33 4.81
N GLN A 13 -12.44 -0.34 5.40
CA GLN A 13 -12.02 1.07 5.33
C GLN A 13 -10.64 1.28 5.94
N TYR A 14 -10.34 0.61 7.05
CA TYR A 14 -9.02 0.66 7.67
C TYR A 14 -7.94 0.07 6.75
N VAL A 15 -8.21 -1.08 6.12
CA VAL A 15 -7.28 -1.71 5.16
C VAL A 15 -7.09 -0.87 3.90
N LEU A 16 -8.16 -0.28 3.36
CA LEU A 16 -8.09 0.60 2.19
C LEU A 16 -7.46 1.96 2.51
N GLY A 17 -7.56 2.42 3.77
CA GLY A 17 -7.01 3.68 4.25
C GLY A 17 -5.48 3.71 4.34
N PHE A 18 -4.81 2.54 4.40
CA PHE A 18 -3.35 2.48 4.41
C PHE A 18 -2.69 2.78 3.05
N GLY A 19 -3.49 2.91 1.99
CA GLY A 19 -3.02 3.16 0.64
C GLY A 19 -2.29 1.98 -0.01
N PRO A 20 -1.97 2.08 -1.31
CA PRO A 20 -1.37 0.98 -2.07
C PRO A 20 0.00 0.55 -1.51
N THR A 21 0.73 1.47 -0.89
CA THR A 21 2.05 1.28 -0.28
C THR A 21 2.09 0.20 0.79
N VAL A 22 1.00 -0.01 1.52
CA VAL A 22 0.88 -1.00 2.60
C VAL A 22 0.07 -2.22 2.15
N LEU A 23 -0.95 -1.99 1.32
CA LEU A 23 -1.80 -3.06 0.80
C LEU A 23 -1.01 -4.06 -0.07
N LEU A 24 -0.17 -3.58 -0.99
CA LEU A 24 0.62 -4.43 -1.89
C LEU A 24 1.61 -5.35 -1.14
N PRO A 25 2.42 -4.85 -0.19
CA PRO A 25 3.26 -5.71 0.64
C PRO A 25 2.50 -6.77 1.43
N LEU A 26 1.34 -6.41 1.98
CA LEU A 26 0.48 -7.35 2.72
C LEU A 26 -0.02 -8.48 1.81
N VAL A 27 -0.52 -8.14 0.63
CA VAL A 27 -0.96 -9.13 -0.36
C VAL A 27 0.20 -10.02 -0.79
N LEU A 28 1.38 -9.44 -1.09
CA LEU A 28 2.58 -10.21 -1.44
C LEU A 28 3.06 -11.13 -0.32
N PHE A 29 2.93 -10.71 0.93
CA PHE A 29 3.26 -11.52 2.09
C PHE A 29 2.36 -12.75 2.20
N PHE A 30 1.04 -12.57 2.12
CA PHE A 30 0.09 -13.69 2.15
C PHE A 30 0.25 -14.61 0.95
N LEU A 31 0.50 -14.05 -0.23
CA LEU A 31 0.74 -14.81 -1.45
C LEU A 31 2.02 -15.65 -1.33
N ALA A 32 3.11 -15.08 -0.80
CA ALA A 32 4.36 -15.82 -0.55
C ALA A 32 4.17 -16.93 0.50
N LEU A 33 3.34 -16.71 1.52
CA LEU A 33 3.00 -17.72 2.51
C LEU A 33 2.21 -18.89 1.88
N PHE A 34 1.26 -18.57 0.98
CA PHE A 34 0.49 -19.56 0.22
C PHE A 34 1.40 -20.45 -0.64
N PHE A 35 2.43 -19.88 -1.26
CA PHE A 35 3.47 -20.62 -1.98
C PHE A 35 4.47 -21.38 -1.07
N LYS A 36 4.18 -21.52 0.23
CA LYS A 36 5.02 -22.20 1.23
C LYS A 36 6.44 -21.63 1.34
N VAL A 37 6.63 -20.34 1.06
CA VAL A 37 7.88 -19.65 1.34
C VAL A 37 8.02 -19.51 2.85
N LYS A 38 9.23 -19.76 3.39
CA LYS A 38 9.50 -19.63 4.83
C LYS A 38 9.03 -18.24 5.32
N PRO A 39 8.29 -18.14 6.44
CA PRO A 39 7.72 -16.88 6.93
C PRO A 39 8.77 -15.77 7.07
N ALA A 40 9.96 -16.12 7.56
CA ALA A 40 11.09 -15.19 7.69
C ALA A 40 11.54 -14.60 6.33
N LYS A 41 11.51 -15.41 5.26
CA LYS A 41 11.86 -14.96 3.90
C LYS A 41 10.72 -14.17 3.27
N ALA A 42 9.48 -14.59 3.48
CA ALA A 42 8.29 -13.89 3.00
C ALA A 42 8.18 -12.49 3.59
N LEU A 43 8.36 -12.35 4.90
CA LEU A 43 8.29 -11.06 5.61
C LEU A 43 9.38 -10.11 5.13
N ARG A 44 10.62 -10.61 4.98
CA ARG A 44 11.73 -9.81 4.48
C ARG A 44 11.47 -9.34 3.04
N SER A 45 10.95 -10.22 2.19
CA SER A 45 10.66 -9.90 0.79
C SER A 45 9.54 -8.87 0.65
N SER A 46 8.44 -9.01 1.41
CA SER A 46 7.34 -8.05 1.36
C SER A 46 7.74 -6.69 1.91
N LEU A 47 8.53 -6.64 2.99
CA LEU A 47 9.05 -5.39 3.55
C LEU A 47 9.96 -4.64 2.56
N ILE A 48 10.86 -5.36 1.86
CA ILE A 48 11.73 -4.74 0.85
C ILE A 48 10.89 -4.10 -0.27
N VAL A 49 9.85 -4.79 -0.73
CA VAL A 49 8.93 -4.24 -1.74
C VAL A 49 8.19 -3.02 -1.19
N GLY A 50 7.71 -3.06 0.06
CA GLY A 50 7.06 -1.93 0.72
C GLY A 50 7.96 -0.69 0.80
N ILE A 51 9.23 -0.85 1.15
CA ILE A 51 10.22 0.25 1.17
C ILE A 51 10.41 0.83 -0.24
N GLY A 52 10.41 -0.01 -1.28
CA GLY A 52 10.45 0.45 -2.67
C GLY A 52 9.24 1.30 -3.05
N PHE A 53 8.03 0.90 -2.66
CA PHE A 53 6.82 1.69 -2.89
C PHE A 53 6.87 3.04 -2.16
N VAL A 54 7.36 3.10 -0.92
CA VAL A 54 7.53 4.37 -0.20
C VAL A 54 8.44 5.33 -0.98
N GLY A 55 9.56 4.84 -1.51
CA GLY A 55 10.47 5.66 -2.32
C GLY A 55 9.83 6.16 -3.62
N ILE A 56 9.06 5.31 -4.30
CA ILE A 56 8.29 5.69 -5.49
C ILE A 56 7.29 6.80 -5.16
N TYR A 57 6.50 6.64 -4.09
CA TYR A 57 5.53 7.64 -3.67
C TYR A 57 6.18 8.96 -3.24
N ALA A 58 7.35 8.92 -2.60
CA ALA A 58 8.10 10.14 -2.26
C ALA A 58 8.52 10.91 -3.52
N ILE A 59 9.01 10.22 -4.56
CA ILE A 59 9.33 10.87 -5.84
C ILE A 59 8.06 11.40 -6.50
N PHE A 60 6.98 10.62 -6.54
CA PHE A 60 5.71 11.06 -7.11
C PHE A 60 5.14 12.29 -6.40
N ASP A 61 5.28 12.37 -5.09
CA ASP A 61 4.82 13.52 -4.31
C ASP A 61 5.66 14.76 -4.62
N ILE A 62 6.98 14.63 -4.74
CA ILE A 62 7.87 15.71 -5.19
C ILE A 62 7.50 16.16 -6.61
N LEU A 63 7.26 15.22 -7.53
CA LEU A 63 6.86 15.54 -8.89
C LEU A 63 5.49 16.23 -8.91
N THR A 64 4.50 15.74 -8.16
CA THR A 64 3.14 16.31 -8.15
C THR A 64 3.11 17.67 -7.47
N SER A 65 3.85 17.86 -6.38
CA SER A 65 3.92 19.14 -5.66
C SER A 65 4.62 20.25 -6.44
N ASN A 66 5.58 19.92 -7.30
CA ASN A 66 6.34 20.91 -8.08
C ASN A 66 5.85 21.04 -9.53
N VAL A 67 5.51 19.93 -10.17
CA VAL A 67 5.05 19.89 -11.58
C VAL A 67 3.54 20.08 -11.67
N GLY A 68 2.76 19.69 -10.66
CA GLY A 68 1.31 19.90 -10.63
C GLY A 68 0.93 21.38 -10.81
N PRO A 69 1.43 22.31 -9.97
CA PRO A 69 1.15 23.73 -10.12
C PRO A 69 1.61 24.30 -11.46
N ALA A 70 2.76 23.83 -11.97
CA ALA A 70 3.28 24.24 -13.28
C ALA A 70 2.38 23.73 -14.42
N ALA A 71 1.88 22.51 -14.34
CA ALA A 71 0.94 21.95 -15.31
C ALA A 71 -0.43 22.66 -15.27
N GLN A 72 -0.91 23.05 -14.08
CA GLN A 72 -2.12 23.88 -13.93
C GLN A 72 -1.94 25.30 -14.51
N ALA A 73 -0.72 25.84 -14.53
CA ALA A 73 -0.43 27.15 -15.11
C ALA A 73 -0.28 27.13 -16.65
N MET A 74 -0.19 25.95 -17.26
CA MET A 74 -0.09 25.76 -18.72
C MET A 74 -1.46 25.57 -19.41
N VAL A 75 -2.55 25.49 -18.64
CA VAL A 75 -3.94 25.45 -19.14
C VAL A 75 -4.64 26.78 -18.88
#